data_AF-A0A7K1Z8W3-F1
#
_entry.id   AF-A0A7K1Z8W3-F1
#
_cell.length_a   1.000
_cell.length_b   1.000
_cell.length_c   1.000
_cell.angle_alpha   90.00
_cell.angle_beta   90.00
_cell.angle_gamma   90.00
#
_symmetry.space_group_name_H-M   'P 1'
#
loop_
_entity.id
_entity.type
_entity.pdbx_description
1 polymer ?
#
loop_
_entity_poly.entity_id
_entity_poly.type
_entity_poly.pdbx_seq_one_letter_code
_entity_poly.pdbx_strand_id
1 'polypeptide(L)'
;MDVADSYYMTISLTVQKILDTLNITAPTQGLGPLIQSFKDTGAYNNEIDLAYSVILSAAAGYRARLDPYDTTMKLSINNRGIQHTEQRANDIHDIHDIIEELSYPGSESMVQEVFDQIFYGPVLYRNITGQ
;
A
#
# COMPACT_ATOMS: atom_id res chain seq x y z
N MET A 1 20.39 -2.63 -12.76
CA MET A 1 19.15 -2.80 -11.98
C MET A 1 18.06 -3.10 -12.97
N ASP A 2 17.35 -4.20 -12.74
CA ASP A 2 16.17 -4.54 -13.53
C ASP A 2 15.03 -3.56 -13.17
N VAL A 3 14.20 -3.22 -14.15
CA VAL A 3 13.05 -2.32 -13.95
C VAL A 3 12.08 -2.93 -12.92
N ALA A 4 11.90 -4.25 -12.96
CA ALA A 4 11.04 -4.97 -12.03
C ALA A 4 11.53 -4.84 -10.56
N ASP A 5 12.83 -4.89 -10.34
CA ASP A 5 13.44 -4.73 -9.01
C ASP A 5 13.20 -3.32 -8.46
N SER A 6 13.27 -2.30 -9.33
CA SER A 6 13.03 -0.90 -8.95
C SER A 6 11.60 -0.69 -8.47
N TYR A 7 10.60 -1.17 -9.22
CA TYR A 7 9.19 -1.02 -8.84
C TYR A 7 8.87 -1.78 -7.55
N TYR A 8 9.37 -3.00 -7.41
CA TYR A 8 9.17 -3.77 -6.19
C TYR A 8 9.75 -3.07 -4.96
N MET A 9 10.95 -2.50 -5.08
CA MET A 9 11.58 -1.72 -4.02
C MET A 9 10.75 -0.47 -3.68
N THR A 10 10.29 0.26 -4.70
CA THR A 10 9.44 1.44 -4.50
C THR A 10 8.14 1.11 -3.78
N ILE A 11 7.44 0.04 -4.18
CA ILE A 11 6.22 -0.41 -3.48
C ILE A 11 6.54 -0.72 -2.01
N SER A 12 7.58 -1.51 -1.75
CA SER A 12 7.94 -1.93 -0.40
C SER A 12 8.26 -0.73 0.50
N LEU A 13 9.05 0.21 0.01
CA LEU A 13 9.40 1.42 0.76
C LEU A 13 8.20 2.35 0.95
N THR A 14 7.31 2.46 -0.04
CA THR A 14 6.08 3.25 0.05
C THR A 14 5.18 2.71 1.15
N VAL A 15 4.90 1.41 1.12
CA VAL A 15 4.09 0.72 2.14
C VAL A 15 4.71 0.91 3.53
N GLN A 16 6.02 0.66 3.67
CA GLN A 16 6.73 0.83 4.94
C GLN A 16 6.58 2.27 5.47
N LYS A 17 6.86 3.27 4.63
CA LYS A 17 6.83 4.69 5.01
C LYS A 17 5.44 5.15 5.45
N ILE A 18 4.41 4.69 4.77
CA ILE A 18 3.03 5.06 5.09
C ILE A 18 2.57 4.37 6.38
N LEU A 19 2.85 3.07 6.54
CA LEU A 19 2.53 2.37 7.79
C LEU A 19 3.23 3.03 8.99
N ASP A 20 4.49 3.44 8.84
CA ASP A 20 5.20 4.19 9.88
C ASP A 20 4.51 5.54 10.20
N THR A 21 4.05 6.26 9.17
CA THR A 21 3.34 7.55 9.32
C THR A 21 2.01 7.38 10.07
N LEU A 22 1.30 6.29 9.80
CA LEU A 22 0.06 5.91 10.47
C LEU A 22 0.28 5.28 11.87
N ASN A 23 1.54 5.14 12.32
CA ASN A 23 1.92 4.41 13.53
C ASN A 23 1.44 2.95 13.57
N ILE A 24 1.42 2.30 12.40
CA ILE A 24 1.01 0.90 12.23
C ILE A 24 2.25 0.03 12.09
N THR A 25 2.35 -1.02 12.90
CA THR A 25 3.48 -1.95 12.81
C THR A 25 3.43 -2.70 11.48
N ALA A 26 4.49 -2.58 10.69
CA ALA A 26 4.61 -3.28 9.42
C ALA A 26 4.66 -4.82 9.58
N PRO A 27 4.20 -5.59 8.57
CA PRO A 27 4.32 -7.04 8.55
C PRO A 27 5.75 -7.55 8.80
N THR A 28 5.93 -8.35 9.85
CA THR A 28 7.27 -8.81 10.32
C THR A 28 7.93 -9.84 9.41
N GLN A 29 7.14 -10.58 8.63
CA GLN A 29 7.61 -11.59 7.68
C GLN A 29 8.06 -10.97 6.34
N GLY A 30 8.00 -9.65 6.23
CA GLY A 30 8.37 -8.89 5.05
C GLY A 30 7.21 -8.64 4.08
N LEU A 31 7.32 -7.58 3.28
CA LEU A 31 6.29 -7.17 2.33
C LEU A 31 6.32 -7.96 1.02
N GLY A 32 7.42 -8.64 0.73
CA GLY A 32 7.64 -9.29 -0.54
C GLY A 32 6.60 -10.32 -0.96
N PRO A 33 6.34 -11.33 -0.11
CA PRO A 33 5.30 -12.31 -0.39
C PRO A 33 3.91 -11.68 -0.52
N LEU A 34 3.62 -10.62 0.24
CA LEU A 34 2.35 -9.91 0.18
C LEU A 34 2.19 -9.20 -1.17
N ILE A 35 3.20 -8.43 -1.57
CA ILE A 35 3.22 -7.74 -2.87
C ILE A 35 3.05 -8.75 -4.01
N GLN A 36 3.79 -9.86 -3.98
CA GLN A 36 3.67 -10.89 -5.00
C GLN A 36 2.27 -11.49 -5.03
N SER A 37 1.69 -11.81 -3.87
CA SER A 37 0.35 -12.38 -3.78
C SER A 37 -0.71 -11.45 -4.36
N PHE A 38 -0.60 -10.14 -4.14
CA PHE A 38 -1.48 -9.15 -4.79
C PHE A 38 -1.21 -9.04 -6.30
N LYS A 39 0.05 -9.03 -6.73
CA LYS A 39 0.41 -9.00 -8.17
C LYS A 39 -0.16 -10.20 -8.91
N ASP A 40 -0.10 -11.39 -8.33
CA ASP A 40 -0.56 -12.65 -8.94
C ASP A 40 -2.08 -12.67 -9.21
N THR A 41 -2.85 -11.78 -8.59
CA THR A 41 -4.28 -11.63 -8.90
C THR A 41 -4.54 -11.00 -10.27
N GLY A 42 -3.58 -10.23 -10.81
CA GLY A 42 -3.77 -9.44 -12.01
C GLY A 42 -4.83 -8.34 -11.90
N ALA A 43 -5.27 -7.98 -10.69
CA ALA A 43 -6.42 -7.11 -10.46
C ALA A 43 -6.08 -5.61 -10.33
N TYR A 44 -4.81 -5.24 -10.46
CA TYR A 44 -4.31 -3.87 -10.22
C TYR A 44 -3.86 -3.21 -11.51
N ASN A 45 -4.23 -1.94 -11.69
CA ASN A 45 -3.87 -1.20 -12.91
C ASN A 45 -2.45 -0.66 -12.86
N ASN A 46 -1.93 -0.39 -11.66
CA ASN A 46 -0.61 0.16 -11.41
C ASN A 46 -0.08 -0.24 -10.03
N GLU A 47 1.19 0.09 -9.77
CA GLU A 47 1.90 -0.22 -8.53
C GLU A 47 1.38 0.55 -7.31
N ILE A 48 0.75 1.72 -7.51
CA ILE A 48 0.17 2.55 -6.45
C ILE A 48 -1.11 1.91 -5.93
N ASP A 49 -1.99 1.41 -6.81
CA ASP A 49 -3.20 0.65 -6.44
C ASP A 49 -2.85 -0.55 -5.55
N LEU A 50 -1.75 -1.23 -5.90
CA LEU A 50 -1.25 -2.38 -5.15
C LEU A 50 -0.71 -1.95 -3.80
N ALA A 51 0.16 -0.92 -3.75
CA ALA A 51 0.71 -0.40 -2.51
C ALA A 51 -0.42 0.02 -1.54
N TYR A 52 -1.41 0.74 -2.05
CA TYR A 52 -2.60 1.13 -1.30
C TYR A 52 -3.33 -0.07 -0.71
N SER A 53 -3.55 -1.11 -1.51
CA SER A 53 -4.25 -2.33 -1.06
C SER A 53 -3.49 -3.08 0.04
N VAL A 54 -2.15 -3.13 -0.04
CA VAL A 54 -1.31 -3.71 1.01
C VAL A 54 -1.42 -2.89 2.30
N ILE A 55 -1.40 -1.56 2.21
CA ILE A 55 -1.53 -0.65 3.37
C ILE A 55 -2.86 -0.85 4.07
N LEU A 56 -3.99 -0.82 3.35
CA LEU A 56 -5.31 -0.99 3.95
C LEU A 56 -5.47 -2.34 4.64
N SER A 57 -4.96 -3.40 4.01
CA SER A 57 -5.07 -4.75 4.55
C SER A 57 -4.25 -4.93 5.83
N ALA A 58 -3.03 -4.38 5.87
CA ALA A 58 -2.20 -4.37 7.07
C ALA A 58 -2.83 -3.53 8.18
N ALA A 59 -3.38 -2.37 7.82
CA ALA A 59 -4.03 -1.47 8.77
C ALA A 59 -5.28 -2.07 9.41
N ALA A 60 -6.15 -2.71 8.63
CA ALA A 60 -7.32 -3.39 9.14
C ALA A 60 -6.95 -4.53 10.11
N GLY A 61 -5.93 -5.33 9.76
CA GLY A 61 -5.41 -6.37 10.65
C GLY A 61 -4.88 -5.80 11.97
N TYR A 62 -4.04 -4.77 11.88
CA TYR A 62 -3.47 -4.09 13.05
C TYR A 62 -4.57 -3.55 13.99
N ARG A 63 -5.57 -2.84 13.45
CA ARG A 63 -6.67 -2.28 14.25
C ARG A 63 -7.54 -3.35 14.89
N ALA A 64 -7.80 -4.44 14.17
CA ALA A 64 -8.50 -5.60 14.69
C ALA A 64 -7.69 -6.40 15.73
N ARG A 65 -6.45 -6.00 16.04
CA ARG A 65 -5.50 -6.76 16.87
C ARG A 65 -5.23 -8.16 16.33
N LEU A 66 -5.28 -8.30 15.01
CA LEU A 66 -4.86 -9.48 14.27
C LEU A 66 -3.43 -9.29 13.77
N ASP A 67 -2.80 -10.37 13.35
CA ASP A 67 -1.50 -10.29 12.69
C ASP A 67 -1.65 -9.55 11.33
N PRO A 68 -0.93 -8.44 11.10
CA PRO A 68 -1.04 -7.67 9.86
C PRO A 68 -0.58 -8.47 8.63
N TYR A 69 0.39 -9.37 8.75
CA TYR A 69 0.87 -10.18 7.63
C TYR A 69 -0.20 -11.20 7.22
N ASP A 70 -0.71 -11.98 8.17
CA ASP A 70 -1.72 -13.01 7.91
C ASP A 70 -3.02 -12.39 7.39
N THR A 71 -3.40 -11.24 7.94
CA THR A 71 -4.55 -10.48 7.46
C THR A 71 -4.31 -10.06 6.01
N THR A 72 -3.19 -9.42 5.72
CA THR A 72 -2.86 -8.95 4.38
C THR A 72 -2.82 -10.08 3.35
N MET A 73 -2.19 -11.22 3.70
CA MET A 73 -2.16 -12.41 2.86
C MET A 73 -3.56 -12.99 2.61
N LYS A 74 -4.47 -12.90 3.58
CA LYS A 74 -5.85 -13.35 3.40
C LYS A 74 -6.64 -12.43 2.47
N LEU A 75 -6.39 -11.12 2.49
CA LEU A 75 -7.08 -10.15 1.62
C LEU A 75 -6.57 -10.18 0.18
N SER A 76 -5.33 -10.62 -0.08
CA SER A 76 -4.82 -10.77 -1.45
C SER A 76 -5.50 -11.91 -2.21
N ILE A 77 -5.94 -12.97 -1.52
CA ILE A 77 -6.62 -14.12 -2.14
C ILE A 77 -7.92 -13.67 -2.83
N ASN A 78 -8.03 -13.94 -4.13
CA ASN A 78 -9.16 -13.55 -4.99
C ASN A 78 -9.48 -12.05 -4.91
N ASN A 79 -8.46 -11.21 -4.69
CA ASN A 79 -8.64 -9.77 -4.72
C ASN A 79 -9.07 -9.30 -6.13
N ARG A 80 -9.84 -8.22 -6.19
CA ARG A 80 -10.43 -7.66 -7.42
C ARG A 80 -10.10 -6.18 -7.61
N GLY A 81 -9.03 -5.72 -6.97
CA GLY A 81 -8.57 -4.34 -7.01
C GLY A 81 -8.94 -3.53 -5.76
N ILE A 82 -8.69 -2.23 -5.81
CA ILE A 82 -8.74 -1.33 -4.66
C ILE A 82 -10.11 -1.30 -3.97
N GLN A 83 -11.20 -1.23 -4.73
CA GLN A 83 -12.56 -1.18 -4.17
C GLN A 83 -12.92 -2.45 -3.38
N HIS A 84 -12.47 -3.61 -3.88
CA HIS A 84 -12.67 -4.87 -3.18
C HIS A 84 -11.81 -4.97 -1.92
N THR A 85 -10.63 -4.35 -1.95
CA THR A 85 -9.74 -4.27 -0.79
C THR A 85 -10.33 -3.37 0.29
N GLU A 86 -10.79 -2.16 -0.06
CA GLU A 86 -11.47 -1.24 0.85
C GLU A 86 -12.64 -1.92 1.54
N GLN A 87 -13.53 -2.55 0.78
CA GLN A 87 -14.67 -3.28 1.33
C GLN A 87 -14.23 -4.36 2.33
N ARG A 88 -13.33 -5.26 1.91
CA ARG A 88 -12.91 -6.40 2.75
C ARG A 88 -12.10 -5.98 3.96
N ALA A 89 -11.36 -4.89 3.88
CA ALA A 89 -10.61 -4.33 5.00
C ALA A 89 -11.58 -3.67 6.01
N ASN A 90 -12.57 -2.91 5.54
CA ASN A 90 -13.64 -2.37 6.38
C ASN A 90 -14.48 -3.44 7.07
N ASP A 91 -14.72 -4.58 6.40
CA ASP A 91 -15.41 -5.74 6.99
C ASP A 91 -14.64 -6.36 8.17
N ILE A 92 -13.32 -6.14 8.25
CA ILE A 92 -12.46 -6.62 9.36
C ILE A 92 -12.45 -5.60 10.49
N HIS A 93 -12.24 -4.33 10.17
CA HIS A 93 -12.30 -3.22 11.12
C HIS A 93 -12.55 -1.92 10.36
N ASP A 94 -13.26 -0.98 10.98
CA ASP A 94 -13.44 0.36 10.43
C ASP A 94 -12.08 1.06 10.17
N ILE A 95 -11.85 1.40 8.90
CA ILE A 95 -10.66 2.06 8.37
C ILE A 95 -11.01 3.28 7.51
N HIS A 96 -12.24 3.80 7.59
CA HIS A 96 -12.64 4.95 6.77
C HIS A 96 -11.74 6.18 6.99
N ASP A 97 -11.34 6.43 8.22
CA ASP A 97 -10.39 7.50 8.57
C ASP A 97 -9.01 7.31 7.92
N ILE A 98 -8.53 6.07 7.78
CA ILE A 98 -7.29 5.78 7.04
C ILE A 98 -7.50 6.02 5.54
N ILE A 99 -8.63 5.60 4.97
CA ILE A 99 -8.94 5.85 3.56
C ILE A 99 -8.97 7.36 3.27
N GLU A 100 -9.60 8.14 4.17
CA GLU A 100 -9.64 9.60 4.11
C GLU A 100 -8.24 10.22 4.23
N GLU A 101 -7.43 9.78 5.20
CA GLU A 101 -6.06 10.27 5.40
C GLU A 101 -5.14 9.97 4.21
N LEU A 102 -5.29 8.79 3.59
CA LEU A 102 -4.52 8.43 2.39
C LEU A 102 -4.98 9.17 1.15
N SER A 103 -6.23 9.64 1.11
CA SER A 103 -6.86 10.39 0.02
C SER A 103 -6.64 9.74 -1.36
N TYR A 104 -6.69 8.40 -1.43
CA TYR A 104 -6.50 7.64 -2.66
C TYR A 104 -7.76 6.81 -3.02
N PRO A 105 -8.20 6.80 -4.28
CA PRO A 105 -7.70 7.59 -5.40
C PRO A 105 -8.17 9.06 -5.33
N GLY A 106 -7.24 10.01 -5.42
CA GLY A 106 -7.53 11.43 -5.28
C GLY A 106 -6.34 12.32 -5.67
N SER A 107 -6.61 13.61 -5.87
CA SER A 107 -5.60 14.59 -6.32
C SER A 107 -4.54 14.92 -5.27
N GLU A 108 -4.84 14.70 -3.99
CA GLU A 108 -3.94 14.93 -2.85
C GLU A 108 -3.55 13.59 -2.19
N SER A 109 -3.40 12.54 -3.00
CA SER A 109 -3.08 11.20 -2.52
C SER A 109 -1.71 11.15 -1.86
N MET A 110 -1.69 10.87 -0.55
CA MET A 110 -0.47 10.58 0.21
C MET A 110 0.26 9.37 -0.38
N VAL A 111 -0.48 8.36 -0.85
CA VAL A 111 0.11 7.14 -1.43
C VAL A 111 0.90 7.47 -2.70
N GLN A 112 0.30 8.29 -3.56
CA GLN A 112 0.93 8.69 -4.82
C GLN A 112 2.12 9.61 -4.55
N GLU A 113 1.98 10.57 -3.64
CA GLU A 113 3.07 11.48 -3.26
C GLU A 113 4.29 10.71 -2.76
N VAL A 114 4.10 9.81 -1.79
CA VAL A 114 5.20 9.02 -1.21
C VAL A 114 5.82 8.10 -2.26
N PHE A 115 4.99 7.48 -3.11
CA PHE A 115 5.49 6.62 -4.18
C PHE A 115 6.37 7.39 -5.16
N ASP A 116 5.90 8.53 -5.66
CA ASP A 116 6.62 9.35 -6.63
C ASP A 116 7.93 9.90 -6.04
N GLN A 117 7.91 10.35 -4.77
CA GLN A 117 9.12 10.80 -4.07
C GLN A 117 10.19 9.71 -3.99
N ILE A 118 9.79 8.47 -3.71
CA ILE A 118 10.70 7.33 -3.64
C ILE A 118 11.16 6.91 -5.04
N PHE A 119 10.26 6.89 -6.02
CA PHE A 119 10.53 6.43 -7.38
C PHE A 119 11.48 7.35 -8.14
N TYR A 120 11.20 8.66 -8.14
CA TYR A 120 12.05 9.65 -8.81
C TYR A 120 13.27 10.03 -7.96
N GLY A 121 13.19 9.83 -6.64
CA GLY A 121 14.14 10.36 -5.68
C GLY A 121 13.89 11.84 -5.36
N PRO A 122 14.33 12.32 -4.18
CA PRO A 122 13.88 13.61 -3.63
C PRO A 122 14.28 14.81 -4.49
N VAL A 123 15.44 14.75 -5.16
CA VAL A 123 15.93 15.84 -6.00
C VAL A 123 15.08 15.99 -7.26
N LEU A 124 14.81 14.88 -7.95
CA LEU A 124 14.02 14.90 -9.19
C LEU A 124 12.55 15.19 -8.89
N TYR A 125 12.01 14.62 -7.80
CA TYR A 125 10.65 14.91 -7.37
C TYR A 125 10.43 16.42 -7.16
N ARG A 126 11.27 17.08 -6.35
CA ARG A 126 11.20 18.54 -6.12
C ARG A 126 11.26 19.35 -7.42
N ASN A 127 12.08 18.93 -8.38
CA ASN A 127 12.18 19.61 -9.67
C ASN A 127 10.91 19.47 -10.53
N ILE A 128 10.18 18.35 -10.42
CA ILE A 128 8.97 18.08 -11.19
C ILE A 128 7.74 18.74 -10.53
N THR A 129 7.65 18.67 -9.20
CA THR A 129 6.45 19.09 -8.45
C THR A 129 6.57 20.49 -7.87
N GLY A 130 7.78 21.04 -7.75
CA GLY A 130 8.03 22.34 -7.13
C GLY A 130 7.92 22.37 -5.60
N GLN A 131 7.81 21.20 -4.95
CA GLN A 131 7.72 21.04 -3.49
C GLN A 131 9.11 20.84 -2.84
#